data_AF-A0A1G1VCS4-F1
#
_entry.id   AF-A0A1G1VCS4-F1
#
_cell.length_a   1.000
_cell.length_b   1.000
_cell.length_c   1.000
_cell.angle_alpha   90.00
_cell.angle_beta   90.00
_cell.angle_gamma   90.00
#
_symmetry.space_group_name_H-M   'P 1'
#
loop_
_entity.id
_entity.type
_entity.pdbx_description
1 polymer ?
#
loop_
_entity_poly.entity_id
_entity_poly.type
_entity_poly.pdbx_seq_one_letter_code
_entity_poly.pdbx_strand_id
1 'polypeptide(L)'
;MKKLILAATFFYLFISPFYFHPDIKTIYYLAHFLGSGVLNIYDFISTHKEASLLGPFVYPPLAYYLFGILYFPINVLAGSNFTAWLGMGNDAVTVDNIYRYIFLIKLPIISLFIYTGVLLSKLVEKQYKVLVAALWFFNPISIYVVGLMGQFDVIPVFLTVLSLVLVKKKPFWAAVALGAGAAIKTYPLLLLPFLAITSSHDRKMQMKLLVIGLIPYLLSVAPFLKSSAFYSDTLTSGLSQRMLQLGLPVGFGEQILIVPAILIAFLFLCIYQDSGRKEKLPFYYLAITLTMVGGSHFHPQWALWALPFVALYFVSVRSWLIYLFYFVGFLGTVFLFNDKFLTLGLLSPFDSGVFFLPTPAEVFTKVIEPSIVQSIFHTTLLVSGLWIVWVAYKTNKYE
;
A
#
# COMPACT_ATOMS: atom_id res chain seq x y z
N MET A 1 -2.48 -16.56 20.07
CA MET A 1 -2.10 -15.17 19.75
C MET A 1 -0.64 -14.86 20.05
N LYS A 2 -0.16 -14.87 21.31
CA LYS A 2 1.26 -14.54 21.63
C LYS A 2 2.28 -15.34 20.82
N LYS A 3 2.14 -16.68 20.77
CA LYS A 3 3.01 -17.56 19.95
C LYS A 3 3.00 -17.20 18.46
N LEU A 4 1.83 -16.85 17.92
CA LEU A 4 1.68 -16.46 16.51
C LEU A 4 2.41 -15.13 16.22
N ILE A 5 2.25 -14.13 17.10
CA ILE A 5 2.95 -12.85 16.96
C ILE A 5 4.46 -13.08 17.02
N LEU A 6 4.94 -13.87 17.98
CA LEU A 6 6.37 -14.20 18.08
C LEU A 6 6.89 -14.90 16.82
N ALA A 7 6.14 -15.88 16.30
CA ALA A 7 6.48 -16.57 15.07
C ALA A 7 6.52 -15.62 13.86
N ALA A 8 5.54 -14.72 13.73
CA ALA A 8 5.51 -13.72 12.67
C ALA A 8 6.68 -12.74 12.79
N THR A 9 6.92 -12.19 13.99
CA THR A 9 8.05 -11.29 14.23
C THR A 9 9.37 -11.96 13.89
N PHE A 10 9.59 -13.19 14.35
CA PHE A 10 10.80 -13.95 14.02
C PHE A 10 10.92 -14.16 12.50
N PHE A 11 9.86 -14.64 11.85
CA PHE A 11 9.86 -14.88 10.40
C PHE A 11 10.23 -13.62 9.60
N TYR A 12 9.56 -12.49 9.85
CA TYR A 12 9.79 -11.27 9.10
C TYR A 12 11.16 -10.65 9.39
N LEU A 13 11.62 -10.64 10.65
CA LEU A 13 12.96 -10.17 10.98
C LEU A 13 14.02 -11.05 10.33
N PHE A 14 13.83 -12.37 10.32
CA PHE A 14 14.76 -13.32 9.75
C PHE A 14 14.90 -13.16 8.23
N ILE A 15 13.80 -13.07 7.48
CA ILE A 15 13.88 -12.96 6.01
C ILE A 15 14.29 -11.57 5.53
N SER A 16 14.04 -10.52 6.32
CA SER A 16 14.20 -9.13 5.88
C SER A 16 15.57 -8.75 5.31
N PRO A 17 16.75 -9.14 5.88
CA PRO A 17 18.05 -8.75 5.33
C PRO A 17 18.35 -9.37 3.96
N PHE A 18 17.71 -10.48 3.63
CA PHE A 18 18.11 -11.35 2.53
C PHE A 18 17.45 -11.03 1.19
N TYR A 19 16.41 -10.20 1.20
CA TYR A 19 15.67 -9.83 0.01
C TYR A 19 15.66 -8.32 -0.15
N PHE A 20 15.76 -7.82 -1.37
CA PHE A 20 15.88 -6.38 -1.62
C PHE A 20 15.03 -5.88 -2.78
N HIS A 21 14.34 -4.77 -2.54
CA HIS A 21 13.69 -3.97 -3.57
C HIS A 21 14.14 -2.52 -3.44
N PRO A 22 14.48 -1.82 -4.54
CA PRO A 22 15.07 -0.49 -4.49
C PRO A 22 14.14 0.61 -3.98
N ASP A 23 12.82 0.52 -4.19
CA ASP A 23 11.87 1.56 -3.74
C ASP A 23 12.09 2.06 -2.31
N ILE A 24 12.35 1.15 -1.36
CA ILE A 24 12.59 1.56 0.02
C ILE A 24 13.93 2.28 0.19
N LYS A 25 14.97 1.85 -0.52
CA LYS A 25 16.24 2.57 -0.56
C LYS A 25 16.02 3.97 -1.15
N THR A 26 15.28 4.08 -2.25
CA THR A 26 14.97 5.35 -2.90
C THR A 26 14.31 6.30 -1.90
N ILE A 27 13.20 5.93 -1.23
CA ILE A 27 12.56 6.87 -0.30
C ILE A 27 13.48 7.34 0.85
N TYR A 28 14.36 6.48 1.38
CA TYR A 28 15.36 6.89 2.38
C TYR A 28 16.42 7.83 1.79
N TYR A 29 16.91 7.56 0.58
CA TYR A 29 17.82 8.46 -0.13
C TYR A 29 17.16 9.81 -0.40
N LEU A 30 15.94 9.83 -0.90
CA LEU A 30 15.22 11.07 -1.14
C LEU A 30 14.97 11.87 0.15
N ALA A 31 14.68 11.18 1.26
CA ALA A 31 14.37 11.79 2.53
C ALA A 31 15.59 12.21 3.38
N HIS A 32 16.80 11.68 3.11
CA HIS A 32 17.98 11.97 3.94
C HIS A 32 18.40 13.44 3.88
N PHE A 33 18.08 14.14 2.77
CA PHE A 33 18.37 15.57 2.60
C PHE A 33 17.69 16.46 3.64
N LEU A 34 16.64 15.97 4.33
CA LEU A 34 16.05 16.65 5.47
C LEU A 34 17.10 16.96 6.56
N GLY A 35 18.03 16.03 6.81
CA GLY A 35 19.12 16.23 7.77
C GLY A 35 20.12 17.31 7.37
N SER A 36 20.13 17.70 6.09
CA SER A 36 20.93 18.80 5.55
C SER A 36 20.15 20.13 5.45
N GLY A 37 18.95 20.19 6.04
CA GLY A 37 18.11 21.39 6.03
C GLY A 37 17.17 21.53 4.82
N VAL A 38 17.10 20.52 3.94
CA VAL A 38 16.19 20.54 2.78
C VAL A 38 14.76 20.24 3.23
N LEU A 39 13.95 21.28 3.44
CA LEU A 39 12.53 21.16 3.78
C LEU A 39 11.67 20.95 2.53
N ASN A 40 12.01 21.62 1.42
CA ASN A 40 11.29 21.49 0.16
C ASN A 40 12.01 20.57 -0.82
N ILE A 41 11.77 19.27 -0.66
CA ILE A 41 12.44 18.25 -1.45
C ILE A 41 12.07 18.30 -2.95
N TYR A 42 10.86 18.73 -3.29
CA TYR A 42 10.40 18.79 -4.68
C TYR A 42 11.18 19.85 -5.48
N ASP A 43 11.29 21.06 -4.93
CA ASP A 43 12.06 22.13 -5.59
C ASP A 43 13.56 21.83 -5.59
N PHE A 44 14.09 21.27 -4.50
CA PHE A 44 15.49 20.85 -4.42
C PHE A 44 15.86 19.88 -5.54
N ILE A 45 15.03 18.86 -5.76
CA ILE A 45 15.32 17.82 -6.76
C ILE A 45 15.12 18.33 -8.19
N SER A 46 14.10 19.16 -8.42
CA SER A 46 13.89 19.74 -9.74
C SER A 46 15.08 20.59 -10.21
N THR A 47 15.84 21.15 -9.26
CA THR A 47 17.07 21.91 -9.51
C THR A 47 18.35 21.07 -9.47
N HIS A 48 18.31 19.87 -8.86
CA HIS A 48 19.43 18.93 -8.72
C HIS A 48 19.03 17.56 -9.29
N LYS A 49 18.92 17.46 -10.61
CA LYS A 49 18.39 16.25 -11.28
C LYS A 49 19.29 15.02 -11.09
N GLU A 50 20.56 15.22 -10.81
CA GLU A 50 21.48 14.15 -10.39
C GLU A 50 21.05 13.49 -9.07
N ALA A 51 20.27 14.16 -8.23
CA ALA A 51 19.72 13.59 -7.00
C ALA A 51 18.40 12.82 -7.21
N SER A 52 17.80 12.82 -8.42
CA SER A 52 16.64 11.96 -8.76
C SER A 52 17.01 10.71 -9.56
N LEU A 53 18.30 10.42 -9.72
CA LEU A 53 18.79 9.28 -10.51
C LEU A 53 18.21 7.92 -10.07
N LEU A 54 17.76 7.79 -8.82
CA LEU A 54 17.30 6.52 -8.24
C LEU A 54 15.78 6.29 -8.30
N GLY A 55 15.00 7.29 -8.75
CA GLY A 55 13.57 7.14 -8.95
C GLY A 55 12.76 8.43 -8.74
N PRO A 56 11.47 8.40 -9.10
CA PRO A 56 10.61 9.59 -9.09
C PRO A 56 10.11 9.96 -7.69
N PHE A 57 9.87 11.26 -7.48
CA PHE A 57 9.34 11.83 -6.23
C PHE A 57 7.82 11.96 -6.24
N VAL A 58 7.14 10.84 -6.01
CA VAL A 58 5.68 10.72 -6.24
C VAL A 58 4.80 10.76 -4.99
N TYR A 59 5.41 10.81 -3.80
CA TYR A 59 4.68 10.73 -2.54
C TYR A 59 4.37 12.10 -1.95
N PRO A 60 3.30 12.24 -1.12
CA PRO A 60 3.03 13.47 -0.42
C PRO A 60 4.07 13.76 0.68
N PRO A 61 4.16 15.01 1.17
CA PRO A 61 5.35 15.49 1.89
C PRO A 61 5.61 14.79 3.23
N LEU A 62 4.56 14.34 3.92
CA LEU A 62 4.73 13.68 5.22
C LEU A 62 5.47 12.34 5.10
N ALA A 63 5.43 11.69 3.93
CA ALA A 63 6.25 10.50 3.68
C ALA A 63 7.74 10.85 3.80
N TYR A 64 8.23 11.87 3.09
CA TYR A 64 9.64 12.27 3.15
C TYR A 64 10.05 12.77 4.53
N TYR A 65 9.20 13.52 5.23
CA TYR A 65 9.51 13.93 6.60
C TYR A 65 9.62 12.74 7.56
N LEU A 66 8.69 11.77 7.45
CA LEU A 66 8.75 10.56 8.27
C LEU A 66 10.04 9.77 8.01
N PHE A 67 10.37 9.52 6.74
CA PHE A 67 11.58 8.78 6.37
C PHE A 67 12.86 9.54 6.70
N GLY A 68 12.87 10.87 6.64
CA GLY A 68 14.00 11.71 7.03
C GLY A 68 14.24 11.68 8.54
N ILE A 69 13.17 11.61 9.34
CA ILE A 69 13.28 11.41 10.80
C ILE A 69 13.79 10.00 11.11
N LEU A 70 13.26 8.97 10.42
CA LEU A 70 13.69 7.58 10.60
C LEU A 70 15.14 7.35 10.14
N TYR A 71 15.60 8.10 9.15
CA TYR A 71 16.97 8.03 8.66
C TYR A 71 18.00 8.28 9.77
N PHE A 72 17.77 9.22 10.70
CA PHE A 72 18.76 9.57 11.73
C PHE A 72 19.18 8.38 12.62
N PRO A 73 18.27 7.70 13.35
CA PRO A 73 18.66 6.53 14.15
C PRO A 73 19.15 5.36 13.29
N ILE A 74 18.61 5.19 12.08
CA ILE A 74 19.06 4.15 11.15
C ILE A 74 20.50 4.38 10.71
N ASN A 75 20.86 5.61 10.36
CA ASN A 75 22.21 5.97 9.92
C ASN A 75 23.25 5.72 11.02
N VAL A 76 22.92 6.08 12.27
CA VAL A 76 23.76 5.76 13.44
C VAL A 76 23.97 4.26 13.57
N LEU A 77 22.90 3.46 13.43
CA LEU A 77 22.96 2.00 13.50
C LEU A 77 23.54 1.35 12.26
N ALA A 78 23.61 2.01 11.11
CA ALA A 78 24.11 1.46 9.86
C ALA A 78 25.62 1.72 9.69
N GLY A 79 26.11 2.87 10.16
CA GLY A 79 27.52 3.28 10.06
C GLY A 79 27.81 4.20 8.86
N SER A 80 29.06 4.65 8.76
CA SER A 80 29.48 5.76 7.89
C SER A 80 29.20 5.59 6.39
N ASN A 81 29.15 4.35 5.88
CA ASN A 81 28.96 4.08 4.45
C ASN A 81 27.49 3.97 4.04
N PHE A 82 26.54 4.08 4.98
CA PHE A 82 25.12 3.92 4.69
C PHE A 82 24.58 5.00 3.75
N THR A 83 24.88 6.27 4.02
CA THR A 83 24.47 7.39 3.16
C THR A 83 25.06 7.27 1.76
N ALA A 84 26.32 6.83 1.66
CA ALA A 84 26.96 6.58 0.37
C ALA A 84 26.22 5.48 -0.41
N TRP A 85 25.90 4.36 0.25
CA TRP A 85 25.12 3.28 -0.37
C TRP A 85 23.73 3.74 -0.83
N LEU A 86 23.03 4.56 -0.03
CA LEU A 86 21.73 5.13 -0.41
C LEU A 86 21.80 5.88 -1.75
N GLY A 87 22.91 6.59 -2.02
CA GLY A 87 23.12 7.33 -3.27
C GLY A 87 23.68 6.52 -4.45
N MET A 88 24.01 5.24 -4.27
CA MET A 88 24.45 4.36 -5.37
C MET A 88 23.25 3.87 -6.19
N GLY A 89 23.51 3.28 -7.37
CA GLY A 89 22.49 2.66 -8.22
C GLY A 89 21.59 1.63 -7.52
N ASN A 90 20.41 1.36 -8.09
CA ASN A 90 19.43 0.42 -7.53
C ASN A 90 19.92 -1.04 -7.53
N ASP A 91 20.97 -1.33 -8.29
CA ASP A 91 21.69 -2.60 -8.39
C ASP A 91 22.88 -2.72 -7.42
N ALA A 92 23.18 -1.69 -6.62
CA ALA A 92 24.28 -1.68 -5.66
C ALA A 92 24.01 -2.58 -4.44
N VAL A 93 24.18 -3.89 -4.61
CA VAL A 93 23.91 -4.92 -3.61
C VAL A 93 25.15 -5.70 -3.16
N THR A 94 26.31 -5.42 -3.76
CA THR A 94 27.60 -6.07 -3.45
C THR A 94 28.45 -5.28 -2.47
N VAL A 95 27.87 -4.26 -1.82
CA VAL A 95 28.58 -3.43 -0.84
C VAL A 95 28.74 -4.13 0.50
N ASP A 96 29.79 -3.75 1.24
CA ASP A 96 29.96 -4.18 2.63
C ASP A 96 28.73 -3.79 3.46
N ASN A 97 28.31 -4.70 4.35
CA ASN A 97 27.16 -4.53 5.23
C ASN A 97 25.78 -4.47 4.55
N ILE A 98 25.63 -4.88 3.28
CA ILE A 98 24.33 -4.85 2.57
C ILE A 98 23.17 -5.46 3.38
N TYR A 99 23.38 -6.63 4.00
CA TYR A 99 22.39 -7.29 4.84
C TYR A 99 21.94 -6.44 6.04
N ARG A 100 22.88 -5.71 6.67
CA ARG A 100 22.59 -4.79 7.78
C ARG A 100 21.79 -3.59 7.28
N TYR A 101 22.15 -3.02 6.14
CA TYR A 101 21.43 -1.88 5.56
C TYR A 101 19.99 -2.24 5.24
N ILE A 102 19.77 -3.35 4.53
CA ILE A 102 18.43 -3.85 4.18
C ILE A 102 17.61 -4.13 5.44
N PHE A 103 18.20 -4.80 6.44
CA PHE A 103 17.52 -5.08 7.71
C PHE A 103 17.03 -3.80 8.39
N LEU A 104 17.91 -2.81 8.54
CA LEU A 104 17.61 -1.58 9.27
C LEU A 104 16.53 -0.73 8.58
N ILE A 105 16.56 -0.60 7.25
CA ILE A 105 15.55 0.19 6.52
C ILE A 105 14.15 -0.46 6.57
N LYS A 106 14.07 -1.79 6.66
CA LYS A 106 12.80 -2.54 6.76
C LYS A 106 12.25 -2.63 8.20
N LEU A 107 13.07 -2.42 9.22
CA LEU A 107 12.68 -2.61 10.62
C LEU A 107 11.46 -1.78 11.07
N PRO A 108 11.33 -0.47 10.71
CA PRO A 108 10.13 0.31 11.05
C PRO A 108 8.86 -0.26 10.41
N ILE A 109 8.96 -0.77 9.18
CA ILE A 109 7.86 -1.32 8.41
C ILE A 109 7.39 -2.64 9.02
N ILE A 110 8.32 -3.54 9.34
CA ILE A 110 8.01 -4.82 9.98
C ILE A 110 7.32 -4.57 11.33
N SER A 111 7.80 -3.59 12.10
CA SER A 111 7.19 -3.24 13.38
C SER A 111 5.72 -2.85 13.21
N LEU A 112 5.42 -1.93 12.30
CA LEU A 112 4.05 -1.50 12.02
C LEU A 112 3.20 -2.62 11.41
N PHE A 113 3.78 -3.50 10.61
CA PHE A 113 3.11 -4.67 10.06
C PHE A 113 2.64 -5.62 11.17
N ILE A 114 3.50 -5.90 12.15
CA ILE A 114 3.16 -6.71 13.33
C ILE A 114 2.06 -6.06 14.15
N TYR A 115 2.18 -4.75 14.44
CA TYR A 115 1.14 -4.00 15.17
C TYR A 115 -0.20 -3.98 14.43
N THR A 116 -0.19 -3.90 13.10
CA THR A 116 -1.41 -3.94 12.28
C THR A 116 -2.17 -5.26 12.47
N GLY A 117 -1.48 -6.40 12.47
CA GLY A 117 -2.09 -7.70 12.75
C GLY A 117 -2.69 -7.81 14.15
N VAL A 118 -2.03 -7.19 15.14
CA VAL A 118 -2.57 -7.09 16.51
C VAL A 118 -3.86 -6.27 16.53
N LEU A 119 -3.91 -5.13 15.83
CA LEU A 119 -5.12 -4.30 15.74
C LEU A 119 -6.26 -5.02 15.02
N LEU A 120 -5.97 -5.68 13.89
CA LEU A 120 -6.97 -6.47 13.15
C LEU A 120 -7.60 -7.54 14.04
N SER A 121 -6.80 -8.23 14.85
CA SER A 121 -7.32 -9.24 15.78
C SER A 121 -8.26 -8.67 16.86
N LYS A 122 -8.27 -7.36 17.09
CA LYS A 122 -9.21 -6.71 18.02
C LYS A 122 -10.56 -6.41 17.38
N LEU A 123 -10.64 -6.44 16.04
CA LEU A 123 -11.86 -6.15 15.28
C LEU A 123 -12.79 -7.35 15.13
N VAL A 124 -12.36 -8.55 15.53
CA VAL A 124 -13.13 -9.79 15.38
C VAL A 124 -13.36 -10.50 16.71
N GLU A 125 -14.38 -11.37 16.73
CA GLU A 125 -14.68 -12.26 17.85
C GLU A 125 -13.45 -13.08 18.31
N LYS A 126 -13.43 -13.44 19.60
CA LYS A 126 -12.32 -14.15 20.25
C LYS A 126 -11.85 -15.40 19.49
N GLN A 127 -12.78 -16.16 18.91
CA GLN A 127 -12.49 -17.40 18.20
C GLN A 127 -11.75 -17.19 16.87
N TYR A 128 -11.93 -16.04 16.21
CA TYR A 128 -11.34 -15.75 14.90
C TYR A 128 -10.04 -14.95 14.97
N LYS A 129 -9.66 -14.42 16.14
CA LYS A 129 -8.48 -13.57 16.32
C LYS A 129 -7.20 -14.19 15.74
N VAL A 130 -6.97 -15.48 16.03
CA VAL A 130 -5.77 -16.18 15.57
C VAL A 130 -5.79 -16.39 14.06
N LEU A 131 -6.95 -16.74 13.50
CA LEU A 131 -7.12 -16.96 12.06
C LEU A 131 -6.87 -15.68 11.26
N VAL A 132 -7.53 -14.57 11.63
CA VAL A 132 -7.36 -13.27 10.94
C VAL A 132 -5.91 -12.78 11.03
N ALA A 133 -5.29 -12.88 12.21
CA ALA A 133 -3.89 -12.50 12.37
C ALA A 133 -2.96 -13.41 11.56
N ALA A 134 -3.22 -14.73 11.52
CA ALA A 134 -2.41 -15.67 10.75
C ALA A 134 -2.53 -15.40 9.24
N LEU A 135 -3.73 -15.10 8.75
CA LEU A 135 -3.95 -14.70 7.36
C LEU A 135 -3.26 -13.39 7.03
N TRP A 136 -3.30 -12.40 7.93
CA TRP A 136 -2.55 -11.15 7.75
C TRP A 136 -1.03 -11.40 7.69
N PHE A 137 -0.48 -12.23 8.58
CA PHE A 137 0.97 -12.47 8.65
C PHE A 137 1.50 -13.46 7.61
N PHE A 138 0.74 -14.46 7.22
CA PHE A 138 1.26 -15.62 6.47
C PHE A 138 0.47 -15.88 5.19
N ASN A 139 0.16 -14.84 4.44
CA ASN A 139 -0.36 -14.95 3.07
C ASN A 139 0.71 -14.51 2.05
N PRO A 140 0.57 -14.93 0.78
CA PRO A 140 1.54 -14.58 -0.26
C PRO A 140 1.78 -13.09 -0.48
N ILE A 141 0.75 -12.24 -0.40
CA ILE A 141 0.88 -10.78 -0.57
C ILE A 141 1.74 -10.21 0.56
N SER A 142 1.45 -10.55 1.82
CA SER A 142 2.22 -10.03 2.97
C SER A 142 3.68 -10.50 2.94
N ILE A 143 3.93 -11.77 2.61
CA ILE A 143 5.30 -12.29 2.53
C ILE A 143 6.06 -11.55 1.44
N TYR A 144 5.46 -11.43 0.25
CA TYR A 144 6.06 -10.78 -0.90
C TYR A 144 6.30 -9.28 -0.67
N VAL A 145 5.26 -8.52 -0.34
CA VAL A 145 5.32 -7.06 -0.26
C VAL A 145 6.08 -6.58 0.98
N VAL A 146 5.88 -7.21 2.14
CA VAL A 146 6.49 -6.75 3.40
C VAL A 146 7.82 -7.46 3.67
N GLY A 147 7.86 -8.78 3.48
CA GLY A 147 9.06 -9.56 3.72
C GLY A 147 10.13 -9.33 2.66
N LEU A 148 9.76 -9.60 1.40
CA LEU A 148 10.73 -9.58 0.30
C LEU A 148 11.04 -8.16 -0.16
N MET A 149 10.01 -7.36 -0.46
CA MET A 149 10.23 -5.99 -0.94
C MET A 149 10.50 -5.00 0.20
N GLY A 150 9.77 -5.11 1.32
CA GLY A 150 9.85 -4.12 2.42
C GLY A 150 9.14 -2.83 2.10
N GLN A 151 7.97 -2.88 1.46
CA GLN A 151 7.25 -1.68 1.00
C GLN A 151 6.58 -0.92 2.15
N PHE A 152 6.70 0.41 2.13
CA PHE A 152 6.21 1.27 3.21
C PHE A 152 4.69 1.49 3.20
N ASP A 153 3.97 0.95 2.22
CA ASP A 153 2.50 0.93 2.17
C ASP A 153 1.85 0.37 3.46
N VAL A 154 2.59 -0.42 4.24
CA VAL A 154 2.19 -0.82 5.59
C VAL A 154 1.84 0.36 6.49
N ILE A 155 2.48 1.52 6.34
CA ILE A 155 2.27 2.69 7.20
C ILE A 155 0.85 3.29 7.00
N PRO A 156 0.43 3.68 5.78
CA PRO A 156 -0.95 4.12 5.55
C PRO A 156 -1.97 3.00 5.80
N VAL A 157 -1.62 1.72 5.59
CA VAL A 157 -2.47 0.59 5.95
C VAL A 157 -2.70 0.49 7.45
N PHE A 158 -1.64 0.63 8.27
CA PHE A 158 -1.73 0.69 9.72
C PHE A 158 -2.69 1.80 10.16
N LEU A 159 -2.56 3.00 9.58
CA LEU A 159 -3.42 4.15 9.89
C LEU A 159 -4.87 3.92 9.45
N THR A 160 -5.09 3.22 8.33
CA THR A 160 -6.42 2.82 7.86
C THR A 160 -7.08 1.79 8.81
N VAL A 161 -6.33 0.79 9.29
CA VAL A 161 -6.82 -0.17 10.28
C VAL A 161 -7.06 0.51 11.64
N LEU A 162 -6.19 1.42 12.04
CA LEU A 162 -6.35 2.22 13.25
C LEU A 162 -7.64 3.06 13.19
N SER A 163 -7.97 3.63 12.03
CA SER A 163 -9.25 4.32 11.81
C SER A 163 -10.45 3.41 12.12
N LEU A 164 -10.47 2.17 11.64
CA LEU A 164 -11.54 1.21 11.96
C LEU A 164 -11.64 0.90 13.45
N VAL A 165 -10.50 0.75 14.15
CA VAL A 165 -10.49 0.52 15.61
C VAL A 165 -11.08 1.73 16.36
N LEU A 166 -10.81 2.95 15.88
CA LEU A 166 -11.22 4.18 16.54
C LEU A 166 -12.68 4.57 16.25
N VAL A 167 -13.23 4.28 15.07
CA VAL A 167 -14.49 4.86 14.58
C VAL A 167 -15.68 4.66 15.53
N LYS A 168 -15.72 3.53 16.25
CA LYS A 168 -16.81 3.22 17.19
C LYS A 168 -16.89 4.23 18.34
N LYS A 169 -15.73 4.62 18.92
CA LYS A 169 -15.65 5.44 20.14
C LYS A 169 -15.10 6.86 19.91
N LYS A 170 -14.28 7.04 18.88
CA LYS A 170 -13.49 8.25 18.61
C LYS A 170 -13.49 8.58 17.11
N PRO A 171 -14.65 8.89 16.50
CA PRO A 171 -14.77 9.07 15.05
C PRO A 171 -13.91 10.21 14.50
N PHE A 172 -13.69 11.29 15.26
CA PHE A 172 -12.77 12.35 14.86
C PHE A 172 -11.32 11.86 14.73
N TRP A 173 -10.85 11.06 15.69
CA TRP A 173 -9.51 10.46 15.61
C TRP A 173 -9.39 9.40 14.51
N ALA A 174 -10.49 8.73 14.19
CA ALA A 174 -10.54 7.84 13.03
C ALA A 174 -10.37 8.62 11.72
N ALA A 175 -11.05 9.76 11.57
CA ALA A 175 -10.88 10.67 10.44
C ALA A 175 -9.46 11.22 10.35
N VAL A 176 -8.88 11.67 11.48
CA VAL A 176 -7.48 12.13 11.54
C VAL A 176 -6.50 11.02 11.13
N ALA A 177 -6.74 9.77 11.54
CA ALA A 177 -5.90 8.64 11.15
C ALA A 177 -5.92 8.42 9.62
N LEU A 178 -7.09 8.48 8.97
CA LEU A 178 -7.16 8.44 7.50
C LEU A 178 -6.43 9.62 6.86
N GLY A 179 -6.60 10.84 7.39
CA GLY A 179 -5.91 12.03 6.92
C GLY A 179 -4.39 11.92 7.01
N ALA A 180 -3.88 11.39 8.12
CA ALA A 180 -2.46 11.15 8.31
C ALA A 180 -1.95 10.06 7.35
N GLY A 181 -2.75 9.02 7.10
CA GLY A 181 -2.46 8.01 6.07
C GLY A 181 -2.39 8.64 4.68
N ALA A 182 -3.35 9.50 4.36
CA ALA A 182 -3.42 10.27 3.11
C ALA A 182 -2.18 11.15 2.88
N ALA A 183 -1.65 11.76 3.95
CA ALA A 183 -0.43 12.55 3.91
C ALA A 183 0.83 11.73 3.63
N ILE A 184 0.78 10.40 3.79
CA ILE A 184 1.88 9.48 3.44
C ILE A 184 1.65 8.85 2.07
N LYS A 185 0.40 8.49 1.75
CA LYS A 185 -0.02 7.97 0.44
C LYS A 185 -1.49 8.28 0.24
N THR A 186 -1.91 8.77 -0.92
CA THR A 186 -3.22 9.44 -1.09
C THR A 186 -4.46 8.54 -1.01
N TYR A 187 -4.35 7.21 -1.19
CA TYR A 187 -5.51 6.31 -1.25
C TYR A 187 -6.49 6.37 -0.05
N PRO A 188 -6.07 6.63 1.22
CA PRO A 188 -6.99 6.75 2.35
C PRO A 188 -7.99 7.90 2.22
N LEU A 189 -7.74 8.90 1.36
CA LEU A 189 -8.73 9.93 1.04
C LEU A 189 -9.98 9.35 0.39
N LEU A 190 -9.83 8.30 -0.42
CA LEU A 190 -10.97 7.60 -1.05
C LEU A 190 -11.88 6.93 0.00
N LEU A 191 -11.35 6.67 1.19
CA LEU A 191 -12.07 6.00 2.29
C LEU A 191 -12.77 6.98 3.23
N LEU A 192 -12.38 8.26 3.21
CA LEU A 192 -12.87 9.28 4.14
C LEU A 192 -14.38 9.58 3.99
N PRO A 193 -14.96 9.67 2.78
CA PRO A 193 -16.41 9.83 2.63
C PRO A 193 -17.22 8.71 3.28
N PHE A 194 -16.78 7.46 3.11
CA PHE A 194 -17.43 6.30 3.70
C PHE A 194 -17.35 6.33 5.23
N LEU A 195 -16.20 6.73 5.80
CA LEU A 195 -16.09 6.92 7.24
C LEU A 195 -17.06 7.99 7.74
N ALA A 196 -17.13 9.13 7.07
CA ALA A 196 -18.00 10.22 7.48
C ALA A 196 -19.48 9.78 7.47
N ILE A 197 -19.94 9.19 6.36
CA ILE A 197 -21.34 8.79 6.14
C ILE A 197 -21.75 7.67 7.10
N THR A 198 -20.93 6.61 7.23
CA THR A 198 -21.24 5.49 8.15
C THR A 198 -21.15 5.88 9.63
N SER A 199 -20.45 6.96 9.98
CA SER A 199 -20.27 7.37 11.39
C SER A 199 -21.48 8.07 12.00
N SER A 200 -22.34 8.70 11.21
CA SER A 200 -23.49 9.47 11.69
C SER A 200 -24.52 9.71 10.58
N HIS A 201 -25.82 9.81 10.95
CA HIS A 201 -26.87 10.30 10.05
C HIS A 201 -26.90 11.84 9.92
N ASP A 202 -26.30 12.55 10.88
CA ASP A 202 -26.29 14.02 10.88
C ASP A 202 -25.28 14.55 9.85
N ARG A 203 -25.78 15.26 8.83
CA ARG A 203 -24.98 15.88 7.76
C ARG A 203 -23.92 16.85 8.30
N LYS A 204 -24.21 17.56 9.41
CA LYS A 204 -23.22 18.47 10.03
C LYS A 204 -22.06 17.67 10.60
N MET A 205 -22.33 16.58 11.33
CA MET A 205 -21.31 15.68 11.83
C MET A 205 -20.51 15.02 10.69
N GLN A 206 -21.18 14.55 9.62
CA GLN A 206 -20.51 14.00 8.44
C GLN A 206 -19.52 15.01 7.84
N MET A 207 -19.96 16.26 7.64
CA MET A 207 -19.12 17.33 7.12
C MET A 207 -17.93 17.64 8.06
N LYS A 208 -18.15 17.67 9.38
CA LYS A 208 -17.07 17.85 10.35
C LYS A 208 -16.02 16.74 10.24
N LEU A 209 -16.44 15.48 10.09
CA LEU A 209 -15.53 14.34 9.93
C LEU A 209 -14.74 14.43 8.62
N LEU A 210 -15.38 14.83 7.52
CA LEU A 210 -14.70 15.09 6.25
C LEU A 210 -13.62 16.18 6.41
N VAL A 211 -14.00 17.34 6.94
CA VAL A 211 -13.05 18.46 7.12
C VAL A 211 -11.90 18.05 8.04
N ILE A 212 -12.19 17.45 9.20
CA ILE A 212 -11.17 17.03 10.16
C ILE A 212 -10.24 15.96 9.57
N GLY A 213 -10.78 15.03 8.77
CA GLY A 213 -9.97 14.03 8.09
C GLY A 213 -9.11 14.60 6.97
N LEU A 214 -9.49 15.73 6.36
CA LEU A 214 -8.67 16.39 5.35
C LEU A 214 -7.53 17.21 5.95
N ILE A 215 -7.66 17.68 7.20
CA ILE A 215 -6.66 18.56 7.84
C ILE A 215 -5.24 18.01 7.77
N PRO A 216 -4.91 16.76 8.18
CA PRO A 216 -3.53 16.30 8.16
C PRO A 216 -2.93 16.26 6.75
N TYR A 217 -3.72 15.87 5.75
CA TYR A 217 -3.31 15.90 4.35
C TYR A 217 -3.06 17.32 3.86
N LEU A 218 -4.02 18.22 4.06
CA LEU A 218 -3.91 19.62 3.63
C LEU A 218 -2.77 20.34 4.33
N LEU A 219 -2.56 20.13 5.63
CA LEU A 219 -1.42 20.70 6.35
C LEU A 219 -0.08 20.21 5.81
N SER A 220 0.01 18.92 5.43
CA SER A 220 1.24 18.39 4.84
C SER A 220 1.54 18.97 3.46
N VAL A 221 0.50 19.21 2.65
CA VAL A 221 0.63 19.62 1.24
C VAL A 221 0.67 21.14 1.07
N ALA A 222 0.01 21.91 1.94
CA ALA A 222 -0.15 23.36 1.79
C ALA A 222 1.16 24.13 1.55
N PRO A 223 2.29 23.83 2.23
CA PRO A 223 3.55 24.53 1.97
C PRO A 223 4.11 24.35 0.55
N PHE A 224 3.64 23.34 -0.18
CA PHE A 224 4.19 22.91 -1.46
C PHE A 224 3.29 23.22 -2.66
N LEU A 225 2.11 23.79 -2.45
CA LEU A 225 1.14 24.07 -3.52
C LEU A 225 1.65 25.04 -4.59
N LYS A 226 2.70 25.82 -4.28
CA LYS A 226 3.35 26.73 -5.25
C LYS A 226 4.50 26.07 -6.03
N SER A 227 4.94 24.87 -5.62
CA SER A 227 6.00 24.12 -6.31
C SER A 227 5.42 23.48 -7.58
N SER A 228 5.96 23.85 -8.74
CA SER A 228 5.61 23.21 -10.01
C SER A 228 6.01 21.74 -10.03
N ALA A 229 7.16 21.41 -9.43
CA ALA A 229 7.65 20.04 -9.29
C ALA A 229 6.71 19.18 -8.43
N PHE A 230 6.22 19.71 -7.30
CA PHE A 230 5.22 19.00 -6.48
C PHE A 230 3.95 18.70 -7.28
N TYR A 231 3.48 19.66 -8.07
CA TYR A 231 2.29 19.48 -8.89
C TYR A 231 2.49 18.37 -9.93
N SER A 232 3.55 18.43 -10.73
CA SER A 232 3.81 17.45 -11.80
C SER A 232 4.12 16.06 -11.27
N ASP A 233 4.93 15.97 -10.22
CA ASP A 233 5.55 14.71 -9.83
C ASP A 233 4.71 13.95 -8.81
N THR A 234 3.87 14.65 -8.04
CA THR A 234 3.00 14.04 -7.01
C THR A 234 1.52 14.12 -7.38
N LEU A 235 0.97 15.33 -7.58
CA LEU A 235 -0.48 15.49 -7.77
C LEU A 235 -0.98 14.93 -9.11
N THR A 236 -0.28 15.21 -10.21
CA THR A 236 -0.65 14.74 -11.56
C THR A 236 0.21 13.59 -12.07
N SER A 237 0.92 12.91 -11.17
CA SER A 237 1.77 11.77 -11.51
C SER A 237 1.01 10.68 -12.29
N GLY A 238 1.71 9.97 -13.17
CA GLY A 238 1.12 8.82 -13.87
C GLY A 238 0.53 7.78 -12.91
N LEU A 239 1.05 7.68 -11.67
CA LEU A 239 0.52 6.81 -10.62
C LEU A 239 -0.82 7.27 -10.07
N SER A 240 -1.02 8.57 -9.85
CA SER A 240 -2.30 9.12 -9.37
C SER A 240 -3.39 9.01 -10.44
N GLN A 241 -3.00 9.01 -11.71
CA GLN A 241 -3.90 8.90 -12.85
C GLN A 241 -4.30 7.46 -13.21
N ARG A 242 -3.66 6.42 -12.66
CA ARG A 242 -3.96 5.01 -13.02
C ARG A 242 -5.41 4.61 -12.79
N MET A 243 -6.07 5.19 -11.77
CA MET A 243 -7.49 4.97 -11.52
C MET A 243 -8.40 5.52 -12.64
N LEU A 244 -7.89 6.38 -13.51
CA LEU A 244 -8.63 6.96 -14.63
C LEU A 244 -8.40 6.22 -15.95
N GLN A 245 -7.54 5.19 -15.98
CA GLN A 245 -7.14 4.52 -17.22
C GLN A 245 -8.13 3.47 -17.71
N LEU A 246 -8.83 2.78 -16.80
CA LEU A 246 -9.84 1.79 -17.18
C LEU A 246 -11.13 2.53 -17.60
N GLY A 247 -11.37 2.60 -18.91
CA GLY A 247 -12.51 3.28 -19.49
C GLY A 247 -13.26 2.45 -20.52
N LEU A 248 -14.57 2.67 -20.63
CA LEU A 248 -15.39 2.18 -21.75
C LEU A 248 -15.59 3.33 -22.75
N PRO A 249 -15.07 3.24 -23.99
CA PRO A 249 -15.28 4.27 -25.01
C PRO A 249 -16.76 4.42 -25.36
N VAL A 250 -17.24 5.66 -25.46
CA VAL A 250 -18.62 5.98 -25.86
C VAL A 250 -18.70 6.81 -27.16
N GLY A 251 -17.54 7.11 -27.76
CA GLY A 251 -17.41 7.89 -28.99
C GLY A 251 -16.78 9.27 -28.76
N PHE A 252 -16.34 9.94 -29.82
CA PHE A 252 -15.81 11.32 -29.80
C PHE A 252 -14.64 11.59 -28.82
N GLY A 253 -13.88 10.55 -28.46
CA GLY A 253 -12.80 10.66 -27.47
C GLY A 253 -13.25 10.60 -26.02
N GLU A 254 -14.55 10.47 -25.76
CA GLU A 254 -15.11 10.31 -24.42
C GLU A 254 -15.11 8.85 -23.96
N GLN A 255 -14.95 8.66 -22.65
CA GLN A 255 -14.95 7.35 -22.01
C GLN A 255 -15.70 7.40 -20.67
N ILE A 256 -16.45 6.35 -20.37
CA ILE A 256 -16.96 6.10 -19.01
C ILE A 256 -15.81 5.52 -18.19
N LEU A 257 -15.31 6.28 -17.21
CA LEU A 257 -14.23 5.85 -16.33
C LEU A 257 -14.75 4.85 -15.30
N ILE A 258 -14.35 3.58 -15.43
CA ILE A 258 -14.98 2.47 -14.72
C ILE A 258 -14.68 2.46 -13.24
N VAL A 259 -13.41 2.70 -12.85
CA VAL A 259 -13.05 2.77 -11.44
C VAL A 259 -13.80 3.92 -10.74
N PRO A 260 -13.77 5.18 -11.22
CA PRO A 260 -14.57 6.26 -10.65
C PRO A 260 -16.07 5.96 -10.60
N ALA A 261 -16.64 5.35 -11.65
CA ALA A 261 -18.05 4.98 -11.67
C ALA A 261 -18.40 3.99 -10.54
N ILE A 262 -17.55 2.99 -10.30
CA ILE A 262 -17.73 2.02 -9.20
C ILE A 262 -17.61 2.71 -7.83
N LEU A 263 -16.64 3.62 -7.65
CA LEU A 263 -16.49 4.39 -6.40
C LEU A 263 -17.75 5.23 -6.10
N ILE A 264 -18.30 5.89 -7.12
CA ILE A 264 -19.54 6.68 -7.01
C ILE A 264 -20.74 5.77 -6.70
N ALA A 265 -20.83 4.60 -7.34
CA ALA A 265 -21.90 3.64 -7.06
C ALA A 265 -21.87 3.15 -5.59
N PHE A 266 -20.68 2.84 -5.06
CA PHE A 266 -20.55 2.51 -3.64
C PHE A 266 -20.86 3.70 -2.72
N LEU A 267 -20.50 4.92 -3.11
CA LEU A 267 -20.85 6.12 -2.36
C LEU A 267 -22.37 6.31 -2.29
N PHE A 268 -23.09 6.13 -3.39
CA PHE A 268 -24.56 6.18 -3.40
C PHE A 268 -25.18 5.07 -2.56
N LEU A 269 -24.66 3.85 -2.65
CA LEU A 269 -25.07 2.75 -1.77
C LEU A 269 -24.89 3.13 -0.29
N CYS A 270 -23.75 3.71 0.06
CA CYS A 270 -23.44 4.16 1.42
C CYS A 270 -24.39 5.25 1.91
N ILE A 271 -24.68 6.24 1.08
CA ILE A 271 -25.62 7.32 1.43
C ILE A 271 -27.03 6.78 1.63
N TYR A 272 -27.48 5.91 0.72
CA TYR A 272 -28.87 5.44 0.68
C TYR A 272 -29.18 4.36 1.73
N GLN A 273 -28.27 3.39 1.95
CA GLN A 273 -28.56 2.22 2.78
C GLN A 273 -27.84 2.21 4.12
N ASP A 274 -26.62 2.77 4.19
CA ASP A 274 -25.68 2.50 5.30
C ASP A 274 -25.16 3.77 6.00
N SER A 275 -25.84 4.90 5.80
CA SER A 275 -25.64 6.10 6.62
C SER A 275 -25.80 5.74 8.11
N GLY A 276 -24.91 6.22 8.97
CA GLY A 276 -24.92 5.91 10.41
C GLY A 276 -24.56 4.47 10.80
N ARG A 277 -24.33 3.56 9.85
CA ARG A 277 -24.00 2.14 10.10
C ARG A 277 -22.49 1.88 10.11
N LYS A 278 -21.85 2.14 11.26
CA LYS A 278 -20.39 1.98 11.45
C LYS A 278 -19.90 0.56 11.16
N GLU A 279 -20.74 -0.45 11.41
CA GLU A 279 -20.49 -1.86 11.12
C GLU A 279 -20.46 -2.19 9.62
N LYS A 280 -20.74 -1.23 8.73
CA LYS A 280 -20.56 -1.38 7.28
C LYS A 280 -19.24 -0.78 6.77
N LEU A 281 -18.51 -0.04 7.60
CA LEU A 281 -17.30 0.65 7.17
C LEU A 281 -16.20 -0.28 6.64
N PRO A 282 -15.87 -1.42 7.29
CA PRO A 282 -14.93 -2.40 6.74
C PRO A 282 -15.32 -2.95 5.36
N PHE A 283 -16.61 -3.09 5.07
CA PHE A 283 -17.09 -3.50 3.74
C PHE A 283 -16.73 -2.45 2.69
N TYR A 284 -16.98 -1.17 2.97
CA TYR A 284 -16.60 -0.10 2.04
C TYR A 284 -15.08 0.00 1.88
N TYR A 285 -14.31 -0.16 2.94
CA TYR A 285 -12.85 -0.16 2.85
C TYR A 285 -12.35 -1.31 1.95
N LEU A 286 -12.91 -2.51 2.11
CA LEU A 286 -12.65 -3.64 1.22
C LEU A 286 -13.02 -3.33 -0.24
N ALA A 287 -14.24 -2.89 -0.48
CA ALA A 287 -14.78 -2.68 -1.82
C ALA A 287 -13.97 -1.63 -2.60
N ILE A 288 -13.64 -0.51 -1.96
CA ILE A 288 -12.91 0.60 -2.58
C ILE A 288 -11.46 0.20 -2.88
N THR A 289 -10.76 -0.40 -1.91
CA THR A 289 -9.36 -0.81 -2.11
C THR A 289 -9.22 -1.96 -3.12
N LEU A 290 -10.14 -2.93 -3.14
CA LEU A 290 -10.14 -3.97 -4.18
C LEU A 290 -10.48 -3.43 -5.56
N THR A 291 -11.38 -2.44 -5.67
CA THR A 291 -11.66 -1.77 -6.96
C THR A 291 -10.39 -1.09 -7.49
N MET A 292 -9.61 -0.45 -6.64
CA MET A 292 -8.34 0.19 -7.02
C MET A 292 -7.29 -0.83 -7.49
N VAL A 293 -7.18 -1.98 -6.81
CA VAL A 293 -6.20 -3.02 -7.18
C VAL A 293 -6.65 -3.77 -8.45
N GLY A 294 -7.91 -4.21 -8.50
CA GLY A 294 -8.42 -5.00 -9.62
C GLY A 294 -8.69 -4.19 -10.88
N GLY A 295 -9.04 -2.91 -10.75
CA GLY A 295 -9.42 -2.04 -11.86
C GLY A 295 -8.28 -1.18 -12.44
N SER A 296 -7.03 -1.42 -12.05
CA SER A 296 -5.88 -0.64 -12.53
C SER A 296 -4.65 -1.51 -12.73
N HIS A 297 -3.73 -1.10 -13.61
CA HIS A 297 -2.39 -1.70 -13.65
C HIS A 297 -1.62 -1.30 -12.38
N PHE A 298 -1.79 -2.07 -11.30
CA PHE A 298 -1.34 -1.71 -9.96
C PHE A 298 0.16 -1.95 -9.74
N HIS A 299 0.75 -1.26 -8.76
CA HIS A 299 2.03 -1.71 -8.19
C HIS A 299 1.77 -2.77 -7.10
N PRO A 300 2.61 -3.82 -6.97
CA PRO A 300 2.32 -4.97 -6.11
C PRO A 300 1.92 -4.60 -4.68
N GLN A 301 2.51 -3.55 -4.12
CA GLN A 301 2.22 -3.05 -2.79
C GLN A 301 0.80 -2.53 -2.59
N TRP A 302 0.06 -2.19 -3.65
CA TRP A 302 -1.33 -1.75 -3.55
C TRP A 302 -2.26 -2.87 -3.05
N ALA A 303 -1.88 -4.14 -3.26
CA ALA A 303 -2.63 -5.27 -2.73
C ALA A 303 -2.68 -5.27 -1.19
N LEU A 304 -1.69 -4.68 -0.51
CA LEU A 304 -1.74 -4.48 0.95
C LEU A 304 -2.88 -3.54 1.38
N TRP A 305 -3.39 -2.68 0.52
CA TRP A 305 -4.48 -1.77 0.89
C TRP A 305 -5.77 -2.54 1.19
N ALA A 306 -6.05 -3.58 0.42
CA ALA A 306 -7.24 -4.42 0.56
C ALA A 306 -7.07 -5.56 1.57
N LEU A 307 -5.84 -6.06 1.72
CA LEU A 307 -5.53 -7.26 2.48
C LEU A 307 -6.05 -7.31 3.93
N PRO A 308 -6.01 -6.22 4.73
CA PRO A 308 -6.57 -6.23 6.08
C PRO A 308 -8.05 -6.62 6.08
N PHE A 309 -8.80 -6.11 5.11
CA PHE A 309 -10.25 -6.35 5.01
C PHE A 309 -10.55 -7.69 4.36
N VAL A 310 -9.74 -8.13 3.39
CA VAL A 310 -9.78 -9.50 2.87
C VAL A 310 -9.61 -10.52 4.01
N ALA A 311 -8.69 -10.26 4.94
CA ALA A 311 -8.49 -11.09 6.13
C ALA A 311 -9.68 -11.06 7.09
N LEU A 312 -10.29 -9.88 7.33
CA LEU A 312 -11.51 -9.76 8.16
C LEU A 312 -12.67 -10.60 7.61
N TYR A 313 -12.87 -10.62 6.29
CA TYR A 313 -13.98 -11.33 5.65
C TYR A 313 -13.68 -12.80 5.31
N PHE A 314 -12.47 -13.28 5.60
CA PHE A 314 -12.11 -14.69 5.40
C PHE A 314 -13.05 -15.66 6.12
N VAL A 315 -13.44 -15.32 7.34
CA VAL A 315 -14.36 -16.12 8.16
C VAL A 315 -15.75 -16.26 7.52
N SER A 316 -16.15 -15.29 6.69
CA SER A 316 -17.47 -15.22 6.06
C SER A 316 -17.54 -15.95 4.72
N VAL A 317 -16.48 -15.90 3.91
CA VAL A 317 -16.45 -16.52 2.56
C VAL A 317 -16.45 -18.05 2.61
N ARG A 318 -15.84 -18.65 3.64
CA ARG A 318 -15.82 -20.11 3.90
C ARG A 318 -15.41 -20.99 2.70
N SER A 319 -14.69 -20.42 1.74
CA SER A 319 -14.17 -21.12 0.57
C SER A 319 -12.72 -20.72 0.35
N TRP A 320 -11.82 -21.64 0.68
CA TRP A 320 -10.38 -21.47 0.51
C TRP A 320 -9.98 -21.32 -0.97
N LEU A 321 -10.77 -21.88 -1.91
CA LEU A 321 -10.52 -21.78 -3.35
C LEU A 321 -10.58 -20.34 -3.85
N ILE A 322 -11.51 -19.52 -3.33
CA ILE A 322 -11.61 -18.11 -3.73
C ILE A 322 -10.35 -17.34 -3.30
N TYR A 323 -9.83 -17.62 -2.10
CA TYR A 323 -8.58 -17.04 -1.63
C TYR A 323 -7.37 -17.56 -2.40
N LEU A 324 -7.35 -18.86 -2.75
CA LEU A 324 -6.32 -19.41 -3.62
C LEU A 324 -6.27 -18.66 -4.95
N PHE A 325 -7.41 -18.50 -5.63
CA PHE A 325 -7.48 -17.76 -6.89
C PHE A 325 -7.10 -16.29 -6.72
N TYR A 326 -7.49 -15.66 -5.62
CA TYR A 326 -7.06 -14.29 -5.30
C TYR A 326 -5.54 -14.18 -5.19
N PHE A 327 -4.90 -15.06 -4.42
CA PHE A 327 -3.44 -15.03 -4.24
C PHE A 327 -2.67 -15.46 -5.49
N VAL A 328 -3.15 -16.48 -6.22
CA VAL A 328 -2.55 -16.93 -7.48
C VAL A 328 -2.71 -15.86 -8.56
N GLY A 329 -3.86 -15.20 -8.64
CA GLY A 329 -4.07 -14.05 -9.52
C GLY A 329 -3.08 -12.93 -9.22
N PHE A 330 -2.92 -12.56 -7.95
CA PHE A 330 -1.90 -11.58 -7.55
C PHE A 330 -0.48 -12.01 -7.95
N LEU A 331 -0.03 -13.19 -7.52
CA LEU A 331 1.33 -13.66 -7.77
C LEU A 331 1.61 -13.80 -9.27
N GLY A 332 0.68 -14.38 -10.03
CA GLY A 332 0.82 -14.57 -11.47
C GLY A 332 0.88 -13.25 -12.23
N THR A 333 0.07 -12.25 -11.83
CA THR A 333 0.14 -10.91 -12.41
C THR A 333 1.49 -10.25 -12.13
N VAL A 334 1.96 -10.27 -10.89
CA VAL A 334 3.24 -9.63 -10.50
C VAL A 334 4.44 -10.35 -11.11
N PHE A 335 4.42 -11.69 -11.16
CA PHE A 335 5.50 -12.49 -11.73
C PHE A 335 5.74 -12.21 -13.22
N LEU A 336 4.71 -11.76 -13.93
CA LEU A 336 4.77 -11.40 -15.35
C LEU A 336 5.00 -9.91 -15.60
N PHE A 337 5.23 -9.09 -14.56
CA PHE A 337 5.70 -7.73 -14.79
C PHE A 337 7.09 -7.80 -15.40
N ASN A 338 7.32 -6.98 -16.43
CA ASN A 338 8.64 -6.88 -17.05
C ASN A 338 9.58 -5.99 -16.22
N ASP A 339 9.79 -6.38 -14.97
CA ASP A 339 10.64 -5.70 -14.00
C ASP A 339 11.41 -6.74 -13.18
N LYS A 340 12.74 -6.72 -13.28
CA LYS A 340 13.62 -7.65 -12.58
C LYS A 340 13.54 -7.47 -11.07
N PHE A 341 13.32 -6.25 -10.57
CA PHE A 341 13.24 -5.98 -9.13
C PHE A 341 11.98 -6.57 -8.48
N LEU A 342 10.97 -6.95 -9.29
CA LEU A 342 9.76 -7.63 -8.84
C LEU A 342 9.83 -9.16 -8.90
N THR A 343 10.96 -9.71 -9.34
CA THR A 343 11.11 -11.16 -9.50
C THR A 343 12.46 -11.62 -8.96
N LEU A 344 13.39 -12.00 -9.83
CA LEU A 344 14.69 -12.55 -9.45
C LEU A 344 15.60 -11.49 -8.80
N GLY A 345 15.43 -10.21 -9.12
CA GLY A 345 16.16 -9.11 -8.51
C GLY A 345 15.94 -8.99 -7.00
N LEU A 346 14.86 -9.56 -6.45
CA LEU A 346 14.67 -9.65 -4.99
C LEU A 346 15.78 -10.46 -4.30
N LEU A 347 16.40 -11.41 -5.01
CA LEU A 347 17.49 -12.26 -4.51
C LEU A 347 18.88 -11.65 -4.74
N SER A 348 18.95 -10.44 -5.30
CA SER A 348 20.22 -9.78 -5.65
C SER A 348 21.23 -9.60 -4.51
N PRO A 349 20.86 -9.51 -3.21
CA PRO A 349 21.85 -9.52 -2.13
C PRO A 349 22.65 -10.82 -2.00
N PHE A 350 22.09 -11.95 -2.44
CA PHE A 350 22.80 -13.24 -2.47
C PHE A 350 23.73 -13.35 -3.67
N ASP A 351 23.24 -12.94 -4.84
CA ASP A 351 23.98 -13.00 -6.09
C ASP A 351 23.49 -11.87 -7.01
N SER A 352 24.34 -10.89 -7.27
CA SER A 352 24.04 -9.80 -8.21
C SER A 352 23.91 -10.29 -9.65
N GLY A 353 24.40 -11.51 -9.95
CA GLY A 353 24.27 -12.19 -11.24
C GLY A 353 22.83 -12.35 -11.72
N VAL A 354 21.86 -12.36 -10.79
CA VAL A 354 20.42 -12.45 -11.12
C VAL A 354 19.92 -11.29 -11.99
N PHE A 355 20.57 -10.13 -11.96
CA PHE A 355 20.21 -9.00 -12.83
C PHE A 355 20.48 -9.28 -14.32
N PHE A 356 21.36 -10.23 -14.65
CA PHE A 356 21.65 -10.62 -16.03
C PHE A 356 20.70 -11.71 -16.56
N LEU A 357 19.90 -12.32 -15.69
CA LEU A 357 18.89 -13.30 -16.10
C LEU A 357 17.69 -12.61 -16.76
N PRO A 358 17.02 -13.28 -17.72
CA PRO A 358 15.79 -12.75 -18.30
C PRO A 358 14.68 -12.72 -17.26
N THR A 359 13.76 -11.75 -17.37
CA THR A 359 12.53 -11.75 -16.57
C THR A 359 11.66 -12.95 -16.94
N PRO A 360 10.75 -13.40 -16.06
CA PRO A 360 9.79 -14.43 -16.45
C PRO A 360 8.97 -14.03 -17.68
N ALA A 361 8.55 -12.76 -17.78
CA ALA A 361 7.85 -12.25 -18.96
C ALA A 361 8.67 -12.46 -20.24
N GLU A 362 9.96 -12.13 -20.24
CA GLU A 362 10.88 -12.35 -21.38
C GLU A 362 10.99 -13.84 -21.75
N VAL A 363 11.02 -14.75 -20.76
CA VAL A 363 11.04 -16.19 -21.03
C VAL A 363 9.74 -16.67 -21.67
N PHE A 364 8.59 -16.17 -21.20
CA PHE A 364 7.27 -16.56 -21.70
C PHE A 364 7.02 -16.15 -23.16
N THR A 365 7.67 -15.08 -23.65
CA THR A 365 7.55 -14.63 -25.05
C THR A 365 7.81 -15.73 -26.08
N LYS A 366 8.59 -16.77 -25.71
CA LYS A 366 8.89 -17.93 -26.56
C LYS A 366 7.71 -18.88 -26.76
N VAL A 367 6.69 -18.80 -25.91
CA VAL A 367 5.54 -19.72 -25.89
C VAL A 367 4.23 -18.98 -26.15
N ILE A 368 4.03 -17.83 -25.49
CA ILE A 368 2.79 -17.03 -25.57
C ILE A 368 3.09 -15.57 -25.21
N GLU A 369 2.31 -14.63 -25.74
CA GLU A 369 2.42 -13.22 -25.36
C GLU A 369 2.18 -13.05 -23.84
N PRO A 370 3.17 -12.54 -23.07
CA PRO A 370 3.05 -12.46 -21.60
C PRO A 370 1.86 -11.62 -21.13
N SER A 371 1.47 -10.60 -21.90
CA SER A 371 0.34 -9.72 -21.62
C SER A 371 -0.99 -10.50 -21.54
N ILE A 372 -1.17 -11.53 -22.36
CA ILE A 372 -2.37 -12.39 -22.37
C ILE A 372 -2.43 -13.19 -21.07
N VAL A 373 -1.32 -13.82 -20.69
CA VAL A 373 -1.24 -14.64 -19.46
C VAL A 373 -1.39 -13.75 -18.22
N GLN A 374 -0.73 -12.59 -18.21
CA GLN A 374 -0.84 -11.59 -17.15
C GLN A 374 -2.29 -11.11 -17.01
N SER A 375 -3.00 -10.90 -18.12
CA SER A 375 -4.42 -10.52 -18.12
C SER A 375 -5.31 -11.60 -17.52
N ILE A 376 -5.05 -12.88 -17.80
CA ILE A 376 -5.79 -14.00 -17.18
C ILE A 376 -5.63 -13.99 -15.65
N PHE A 377 -4.39 -13.83 -15.15
CA PHE A 377 -4.15 -13.73 -13.71
C PHE A 377 -4.80 -12.48 -13.10
N HIS A 378 -4.75 -11.36 -13.80
CA HIS A 378 -5.35 -10.11 -13.35
C HIS A 378 -6.88 -10.20 -13.29
N THR A 379 -7.51 -10.81 -14.29
CA THR A 379 -8.94 -11.13 -14.29
C THR A 379 -9.29 -12.08 -13.15
N THR A 380 -8.45 -13.08 -12.88
CA THR A 380 -8.64 -14.02 -11.76
C THR A 380 -8.61 -13.29 -10.42
N LEU A 381 -7.65 -12.37 -10.24
CA LEU A 381 -7.55 -11.49 -9.06
C LEU A 381 -8.81 -10.62 -8.90
N LEU A 382 -9.27 -9.98 -9.99
CA LEU A 382 -10.45 -9.12 -9.97
C LEU A 382 -11.72 -9.91 -9.62
N VAL A 383 -11.99 -11.02 -10.30
CA VAL A 383 -13.22 -11.82 -10.11
C VAL A 383 -13.28 -12.41 -8.71
N SER A 384 -12.18 -12.98 -8.21
CA SER A 384 -12.11 -13.48 -6.83
C SER A 384 -12.27 -12.37 -5.80
N GLY A 385 -11.67 -11.19 -6.05
CA GLY A 385 -11.86 -9.99 -5.23
C GLY A 385 -13.32 -9.53 -5.19
N LEU A 386 -13.98 -9.43 -6.34
CA LEU A 386 -15.40 -9.06 -6.44
C LEU A 386 -16.30 -10.07 -5.71
N TRP A 387 -15.96 -11.36 -5.75
CA TRP A 387 -16.68 -12.37 -4.97
C TRP A 387 -16.54 -12.12 -3.46
N ILE A 388 -15.33 -11.81 -2.98
CA ILE A 388 -15.10 -11.48 -1.57
C ILE A 388 -15.92 -10.23 -1.18
N VAL A 389 -15.96 -9.20 -2.03
CA VAL A 389 -16.81 -8.00 -1.83
C VAL A 389 -18.29 -8.37 -1.75
N TRP A 390 -18.77 -9.24 -2.64
CA TRP A 390 -20.16 -9.67 -2.66
C TRP A 390 -20.55 -10.43 -1.39
N VAL A 391 -19.71 -11.37 -0.93
CA VAL A 391 -19.96 -12.06 0.35
C VAL A 391 -19.89 -11.07 1.52
N ALA A 392 -18.92 -10.16 1.52
CA ALA A 392 -18.79 -9.14 2.54
C ALA A 392 -20.03 -8.25 2.64
N TYR A 393 -20.65 -7.90 1.51
CA TYR A 393 -21.90 -7.16 1.49
C TYR A 393 -23.07 -7.93 2.13
N LYS A 394 -23.17 -9.22 1.80
CA LYS A 394 -24.21 -10.13 2.31
C LYS A 394 -24.04 -10.50 3.78
N THR A 395 -22.84 -10.34 4.34
CA THR A 395 -22.50 -10.81 5.68
C THR A 395 -22.05 -9.67 6.59
N ASN A 396 -22.78 -9.43 7.68
CA ASN A 396 -22.29 -8.57 8.78
C ASN A 396 -21.42 -9.35 9.80
N LYS A 397 -20.94 -10.56 9.44
CA LYS A 397 -20.45 -11.61 10.35
C LYS A 397 -18.97 -11.54 10.74
N TYR A 398 -18.38 -10.36 10.86
CA TYR A 398 -17.06 -10.24 11.48
C TYR A 398 -17.10 -9.63 12.89
N GLU A 399 -18.27 -9.19 13.34
CA GLU A 399 -18.54 -8.73 14.72
C GLU A 399 -19.04 -9.85 15.63
#